data_AF-A0A517R297-F1
#
_entry.id   AF-A0A517R297-F1
#
_cell.length_a   1.000
_cell.length_b   1.000
_cell.length_c   1.000
_cell.angle_alpha   90.00
_cell.angle_beta   90.00
_cell.angle_gamma   90.00
#
_symmetry.space_group_name_H-M   'P 1'
#
loop_
_entity.id
_entity.type
_entity.pdbx_description
1 polymer ?
#
loop_
_entity_poly.entity_id
_entity_poly.type
_entity_poly.pdbx_seq_one_letter_code
_entity_poly.pdbx_strand_id
1 'polypeptide(L)'
;MSETQTPPRTRDEEPVSAGLGRSITGVITRSALVAGLLIGIVGLVANAWMTDRSTPEVADVGRDLIVAPEIVPSNTGAASTRAETDDENPLARLDASDNELPEVPSQPRNIDPDAALIEAAIGVWTQENTGTRTLTVAPDGTATMHVNFDWLTALAMGSEVTIDIRWSIDDRVLTFESVSGRPEATFKTITNNYGSRMVREITKLDESLFVLKSLTSGKESVWYRVSSPSASTGSDPVPLPPASVNSGRE
;
A
#
# COMPACT_ATOMS: atom_id res chain seq x y z
N MET A 1 -39.86 46.87 24.09
CA MET A 1 -40.80 47.16 22.98
C MET A 1 -41.53 45.86 22.69
N SER A 2 -42.79 45.81 23.10
CA SER A 2 -43.86 44.90 22.67
C SER A 2 -44.04 45.00 21.13
N GLU A 3 -44.61 44.07 20.37
CA GLU A 3 -45.88 43.34 20.45
C GLU A 3 -45.73 42.05 19.58
N THR A 4 -46.15 40.85 20.00
CA THR A 4 -47.51 40.26 19.86
C THR A 4 -47.93 40.18 18.37
N GLN A 5 -48.26 39.02 17.79
CA GLN A 5 -49.62 38.47 17.85
C GLN A 5 -49.73 37.09 17.14
N THR A 6 -50.08 36.06 17.90
CA THR A 6 -50.80 34.82 17.48
C THR A 6 -52.31 35.18 17.51
N PRO A 7 -53.23 34.66 16.65
CA PRO A 7 -53.88 33.34 16.85
C PRO A 7 -54.59 32.77 15.57
N PRO A 8 -55.64 31.89 15.62
CA PRO A 8 -55.90 30.67 16.40
C PRO A 8 -56.32 29.43 15.55
N ARG A 9 -56.25 28.24 16.17
CA ARG A 9 -57.29 27.17 16.36
C ARG A 9 -58.24 26.84 15.18
N THR A 10 -58.48 25.57 14.81
CA THR A 10 -59.49 24.59 15.34
C THR A 10 -59.39 23.38 14.37
N ARG A 11 -59.62 22.09 14.67
CA ARG A 11 -60.72 21.46 15.41
C ARG A 11 -60.43 19.95 15.56
N ASP A 12 -60.70 19.42 16.74
CA ASP A 12 -60.91 18.00 17.02
C ASP A 12 -62.13 17.47 16.24
N GLU A 13 -62.04 16.27 15.67
CA GLU A 13 -63.20 15.36 15.52
C GLU A 13 -62.80 13.90 15.78
N GLU A 14 -63.69 13.23 16.51
CA GLU A 14 -63.66 11.91 17.15
C GLU A 14 -63.62 10.68 16.21
N PRO A 15 -63.37 9.47 16.77
CA PRO A 15 -63.49 8.19 16.07
C PRO A 15 -64.90 7.58 16.20
N VAL A 16 -65.43 7.01 15.12
CA VAL A 16 -66.66 6.20 15.16
C VAL A 16 -66.39 4.79 14.63
N SER A 17 -66.70 3.80 15.47
CA SER A 17 -66.72 2.37 15.14
C SER A 17 -68.11 1.90 14.68
N ALA A 18 -68.08 0.78 13.94
CA ALA A 18 -69.11 -0.25 13.72
C ALA A 18 -70.10 -0.10 12.55
N GLY A 19 -70.19 -1.16 11.73
CA GLY A 19 -71.30 -1.39 10.79
C GLY A 19 -71.03 -2.41 9.68
N LEU A 20 -71.43 -3.67 9.91
CA LEU A 20 -71.48 -4.78 8.95
C LEU A 20 -72.31 -4.48 7.69
N GLY A 21 -71.90 -4.97 6.52
CA GLY A 21 -72.83 -5.07 5.38
C GLY A 21 -72.26 -5.36 3.98
N ARG A 22 -72.18 -6.66 3.64
CA ARG A 22 -72.54 -7.27 2.34
C ARG A 22 -71.90 -6.80 1.00
N SER A 23 -71.10 -7.74 0.47
CA SER A 23 -71.27 -8.41 -0.85
C SER A 23 -70.82 -7.74 -2.18
N ILE A 24 -69.95 -8.50 -2.87
CA ILE A 24 -69.72 -8.65 -4.33
C ILE A 24 -69.45 -7.41 -5.20
N THR A 25 -68.22 -7.29 -5.70
CA THR A 25 -67.84 -7.46 -7.12
C THR A 25 -66.32 -7.31 -7.26
N GLY A 26 -65.69 -8.27 -7.93
CA GLY A 26 -64.23 -8.37 -8.01
C GLY A 26 -63.58 -7.40 -8.98
N VAL A 27 -62.33 -7.05 -8.66
CA VAL A 27 -61.23 -6.90 -9.62
C VAL A 27 -59.99 -7.44 -8.93
N ILE A 28 -59.33 -8.39 -9.58
CA ILE A 28 -58.10 -9.02 -9.11
C ILE A 28 -56.98 -8.00 -9.23
N THR A 29 -56.59 -7.37 -8.13
CA THR A 29 -55.34 -6.60 -8.05
C THR A 29 -54.44 -7.27 -7.03
N ARG A 30 -53.46 -8.01 -7.55
CA ARG A 30 -52.34 -8.55 -6.77
C ARG A 30 -51.50 -7.38 -6.26
N SER A 31 -51.76 -6.91 -5.06
CA SER A 31 -50.87 -6.01 -4.33
C SER A 31 -50.35 -6.71 -3.09
N ALA A 32 -49.41 -7.64 -3.30
CA ALA A 32 -48.49 -8.06 -2.25
C ALA A 32 -47.42 -6.99 -2.15
N LEU A 33 -47.61 -6.02 -1.24
CA LEU A 33 -46.55 -5.09 -0.86
C LEU A 33 -45.66 -5.83 0.14
N VAL A 34 -44.80 -6.68 -0.41
CA VAL A 34 -43.66 -7.25 0.31
C VAL A 34 -42.71 -6.09 0.57
N ALA A 35 -42.71 -5.58 1.80
CA ALA A 35 -41.60 -4.80 2.33
C ALA A 35 -40.41 -5.75 2.49
N GLY A 36 -39.76 -6.06 1.37
CA GLY A 36 -38.59 -6.90 1.28
C GLY A 36 -37.35 -6.07 1.56
N LEU A 37 -36.87 -6.16 2.80
CA LEU A 37 -35.47 -6.29 3.19
C LEU A 37 -34.47 -6.30 2.00
N LEU A 38 -33.90 -5.14 1.66
CA LEU A 38 -32.65 -5.07 0.88
C LEU A 38 -31.47 -4.85 1.82
N ILE A 39 -31.25 -5.86 2.68
CA ILE A 39 -29.95 -6.08 3.31
C ILE A 39 -29.30 -7.21 2.53
N GLY A 40 -28.14 -6.91 1.95
CA GLY A 40 -27.09 -7.91 1.74
C GLY A 40 -27.06 -8.62 0.41
N ILE A 41 -26.57 -7.96 -0.65
CA ILE A 41 -25.71 -8.61 -1.66
C ILE A 41 -24.68 -7.58 -2.17
N VAL A 42 -23.69 -7.22 -1.35
CA VAL A 42 -22.39 -6.73 -1.84
C VAL A 42 -21.32 -7.49 -1.04
N GLY A 43 -21.36 -8.81 -1.15
CA GLY A 43 -20.56 -9.71 -0.32
C GLY A 43 -20.09 -10.91 -1.13
N LEU A 44 -19.54 -10.68 -2.32
CA LEU A 44 -18.86 -11.68 -3.13
C LEU A 44 -18.35 -10.97 -4.38
N VAL A 45 -17.15 -10.40 -4.32
CA VAL A 45 -16.08 -10.38 -5.35
C VAL A 45 -14.98 -9.46 -4.83
N ALA A 46 -14.07 -10.00 -4.02
CA ALA A 46 -12.65 -9.78 -4.23
C ALA A 46 -11.96 -10.99 -3.61
N ASN A 47 -11.10 -11.72 -4.33
CA ASN A 47 -10.50 -12.93 -3.73
C ASN A 47 -9.00 -13.07 -3.94
N ALA A 48 -8.39 -12.04 -4.49
CA ALA A 48 -6.95 -12.00 -4.68
C ALA A 48 -6.18 -11.45 -3.48
N TRP A 49 -6.67 -10.34 -2.94
CA TRP A 49 -6.09 -9.60 -1.83
C TRP A 49 -6.99 -9.64 -0.58
N MET A 50 -8.09 -10.41 -0.65
CA MET A 50 -9.20 -10.39 0.32
C MET A 50 -9.21 -11.57 1.29
N THR A 51 -8.32 -12.55 1.15
CA THR A 51 -8.33 -13.75 2.00
C THR A 51 -7.26 -13.78 3.08
N ASP A 52 -6.58 -12.66 3.32
CA ASP A 52 -5.80 -12.42 4.55
C ASP A 52 -6.61 -11.49 5.47
N ARG A 53 -7.86 -11.87 5.79
CA ARG A 53 -8.58 -11.30 6.93
C ARG A 53 -8.04 -11.93 8.21
N SER A 54 -6.77 -11.71 8.46
CA SER A 54 -6.32 -11.65 9.83
C SER A 54 -6.88 -10.34 10.35
N THR A 55 -7.94 -10.43 11.15
CA THR A 55 -8.40 -9.31 12.01
C THR A 55 -7.17 -8.56 12.48
N PRO A 56 -7.13 -7.20 12.51
CA PRO A 56 -6.07 -6.52 13.21
C PRO A 56 -6.10 -7.07 14.64
N GLU A 57 -5.21 -8.02 14.93
CA GLU A 57 -4.85 -8.37 16.27
C GLU A 57 -4.28 -7.06 16.77
N VAL A 58 -5.13 -6.31 17.48
CA VAL A 58 -4.70 -5.28 18.41
C VAL A 58 -3.52 -5.94 19.09
N ALA A 59 -2.32 -5.42 18.86
CA ALA A 59 -1.15 -5.85 19.57
C ALA A 59 -1.47 -5.66 21.06
N ASP A 60 -2.00 -6.71 21.68
CA ASP A 60 -2.08 -6.91 23.10
C ASP A 60 -0.63 -7.19 23.50
N VAL A 61 0.13 -6.11 23.56
CA VAL A 61 1.41 -6.09 24.25
C VAL A 61 1.07 -6.39 25.68
N GLY A 62 1.35 -7.64 26.06
CA GLY A 62 0.99 -8.25 27.33
C GLY A 62 1.09 -7.29 28.50
N ARG A 63 -0.06 -7.07 29.13
CA ARG A 63 -0.13 -6.77 30.56
C ARG A 63 0.01 -8.07 31.33
N ASP A 64 1.23 -8.59 31.38
CA ASP A 64 1.63 -9.51 32.42
C ASP A 64 2.47 -8.75 33.46
N LEU A 65 1.84 -8.54 34.61
CA LEU A 65 2.44 -8.67 35.95
C LEU A 65 3.83 -8.04 36.15
N ILE A 66 3.89 -6.71 36.25
CA ILE A 66 4.98 -6.06 37.00
C ILE A 66 4.60 -6.04 38.48
N VAL A 67 5.19 -6.99 39.21
CA VAL A 67 5.44 -6.88 40.65
C VAL A 67 6.26 -5.61 40.88
N ALA A 68 5.74 -4.73 41.74
CA ALA A 68 6.38 -3.46 42.10
C ALA A 68 7.78 -3.67 42.70
N PRO A 69 8.81 -2.97 42.22
CA PRO A 69 10.00 -2.71 43.01
C PRO A 69 9.89 -1.36 43.74
N GLU A 70 10.26 -1.44 45.01
CA GLU A 70 10.38 -0.39 46.01
C GLU A 70 11.26 0.78 45.53
N ILE A 71 10.81 2.00 45.81
CA ILE A 71 11.48 3.26 45.49
C ILE A 71 12.68 3.44 46.43
N VAL A 72 13.87 3.62 45.86
CA VAL A 72 15.04 4.18 46.58
C VAL A 72 15.50 5.43 45.85
N PRO A 73 15.44 6.63 46.46
CA PRO A 73 16.05 7.83 45.90
C PRO A 73 17.47 8.02 46.45
N SER A 74 18.34 8.62 45.63
CA SER A 74 19.45 9.54 45.99
C SER A 74 20.74 9.25 45.22
N ASN A 75 21.15 10.18 44.35
CA ASN A 75 22.39 10.94 44.58
C ASN A 75 22.57 12.00 43.48
N THR A 76 22.18 13.23 43.84
CA THR A 76 22.72 14.46 43.26
C THR A 76 24.04 14.75 43.97
N GLY A 77 25.15 14.69 43.24
CA GLY A 77 26.49 14.89 43.80
C GLY A 77 27.47 15.48 42.79
N ALA A 78 27.75 16.76 43.00
CA ALA A 78 29.03 17.46 42.83
C ALA A 78 29.78 17.46 41.47
N ALA A 79 29.81 18.67 40.90
CA ALA A 79 30.97 19.43 40.41
C ALA A 79 32.34 18.73 40.29
N SER A 80 32.99 18.93 39.13
CA SER A 80 34.45 19.10 39.07
C SER A 80 34.85 20.05 37.92
N THR A 81 35.92 20.79 38.18
CA THR A 81 36.38 22.04 37.55
C THR A 81 37.77 21.81 36.93
N ARG A 82 38.13 22.60 35.89
CA ARG A 82 39.51 22.93 35.39
C ARG A 82 40.26 21.81 34.67
N ALA A 83 41.21 22.03 33.75
CA ALA A 83 41.94 23.19 33.18
C ALA A 83 42.40 22.75 31.75
N GLU A 84 42.37 23.56 30.70
CA GLU A 84 43.41 24.52 30.24
C GLU A 84 44.87 24.08 30.44
N THR A 85 45.51 23.66 29.34
CA THR A 85 46.95 23.89 29.05
C THR A 85 47.14 23.86 27.53
N ASP A 86 47.38 25.05 26.98
CA ASP A 86 48.26 25.25 25.81
C ASP A 86 49.64 24.67 26.11
N ASP A 87 50.24 23.98 25.14
CA ASP A 87 51.69 24.03 24.95
C ASP A 87 52.03 23.72 23.49
N GLU A 88 52.46 24.76 22.78
CA GLU A 88 53.05 24.69 21.46
C GLU A 88 54.44 24.06 21.56
N ASN A 89 54.73 23.03 20.74
CA ASN A 89 56.10 22.62 20.46
C ASN A 89 56.32 22.55 18.93
N PRO A 90 56.83 23.63 18.32
CA PRO A 90 57.21 23.62 16.93
C PRO A 90 58.68 23.16 16.79
N LEU A 91 58.93 22.30 15.80
CA LEU A 91 60.23 21.95 15.22
C LEU A 91 61.08 20.87 15.93
N ALA A 92 60.81 19.60 15.62
CA ALA A 92 61.86 18.58 15.45
C ALA A 92 61.34 17.30 14.76
N ARG A 93 61.68 17.15 13.47
CA ARG A 93 62.07 15.92 12.74
C ARG A 93 61.52 15.88 11.31
N LEU A 94 62.27 16.52 10.44
CA LEU A 94 62.63 15.91 9.16
C LEU A 94 63.58 14.76 9.48
N ASP A 95 63.21 13.52 9.13
CA ASP A 95 64.08 12.51 8.51
C ASP A 95 63.41 11.13 8.51
N ALA A 96 63.17 10.65 7.29
CA ALA A 96 63.24 9.27 6.80
C ALA A 96 62.79 8.12 7.73
N SER A 97 61.66 7.53 7.39
CA SER A 97 61.57 6.07 7.29
C SER A 97 60.48 5.71 6.29
N ASP A 98 60.91 5.09 5.18
CA ASP A 98 60.14 4.15 4.38
C ASP A 98 59.67 3.00 5.29
N ASN A 99 58.73 3.30 6.18
CA ASN A 99 57.98 2.30 6.90
C ASN A 99 56.78 2.01 6.01
N GLU A 100 57.01 1.13 5.03
CA GLU A 100 55.99 0.44 4.27
C GLU A 100 55.00 -0.13 5.29
N LEU A 101 53.92 0.62 5.52
CA LEU A 101 52.88 0.27 6.47
C LEU A 101 52.38 -1.11 6.03
N PRO A 102 52.36 -2.11 6.93
CA PRO A 102 51.80 -3.41 6.58
C PRO A 102 50.41 -3.15 6.02
N GLU A 103 50.17 -3.59 4.78
CA GLU A 103 48.85 -3.54 4.16
C GLU A 103 47.87 -4.13 5.16
N VAL A 104 47.12 -3.26 5.84
CA VAL A 104 46.10 -3.69 6.79
C VAL A 104 45.19 -4.58 5.95
N PRO A 105 45.07 -5.88 6.26
CA PRO A 105 44.25 -6.79 5.47
C PRO A 105 42.87 -6.16 5.43
N SER A 106 42.49 -5.72 4.24
CA SER A 106 41.22 -5.03 4.00
C SER A 106 40.14 -5.96 4.54
N GLN A 107 39.55 -5.57 5.67
CA GLN A 107 38.48 -6.36 6.26
C GLN A 107 37.44 -6.62 5.18
N PRO A 108 36.87 -7.84 5.09
CA PRO A 108 35.84 -8.13 4.11
C PRO A 108 34.77 -7.06 4.22
N ARG A 109 34.53 -6.33 3.12
CA ARG A 109 33.44 -5.38 3.04
C ARG A 109 32.20 -6.11 3.55
N ASN A 110 31.59 -5.57 4.59
CA ASN A 110 30.29 -6.02 5.06
C ASN A 110 29.31 -5.75 3.91
N ILE A 111 29.19 -6.71 2.99
CA ILE A 111 28.24 -6.66 1.89
C ILE A 111 26.89 -6.80 2.58
N ASP A 112 26.15 -5.70 2.63
CA ASP A 112 24.75 -5.73 3.06
C ASP A 112 24.04 -6.83 2.25
N PRO A 113 23.60 -7.93 2.90
CA PRO A 113 23.02 -9.06 2.21
C PRO A 113 21.75 -8.69 1.45
N ASP A 114 21.08 -7.60 1.84
CA ASP A 114 19.87 -7.13 1.20
C ASP A 114 20.14 -6.19 0.02
N ALA A 115 21.35 -5.66 -0.13
CA ALA A 115 21.68 -4.75 -1.24
C ALA A 115 21.38 -5.38 -2.61
N ALA A 116 21.69 -6.67 -2.78
CA ALA A 116 21.39 -7.41 -4.01
C ALA A 116 19.87 -7.62 -4.20
N LEU A 117 19.10 -7.79 -3.12
CA LEU A 117 17.64 -7.92 -3.18
C LEU A 117 16.97 -6.59 -3.50
N ILE A 118 17.46 -5.49 -2.92
CA ILE A 118 17.02 -4.13 -3.20
C ILE A 118 17.21 -3.83 -4.69
N GLU A 119 18.40 -4.10 -5.22
CA GLU A 119 18.69 -3.92 -6.65
C GLU A 119 17.77 -4.76 -7.52
N ALA A 120 17.58 -6.05 -7.18
CA ALA A 120 16.71 -6.94 -7.93
C ALA A 120 15.23 -6.58 -7.84
N ALA A 121 14.76 -5.96 -6.74
CA ALA A 121 13.35 -5.61 -6.57
C ALA A 121 12.93 -4.41 -7.44
N ILE A 122 13.87 -3.54 -7.79
CA ILE A 122 13.63 -2.36 -8.63
C ILE A 122 13.17 -2.79 -10.03
N GLY A 123 12.12 -2.14 -10.52
CA GLY A 123 11.56 -2.41 -11.85
C GLY A 123 10.03 -2.39 -11.87
N VAL A 124 9.47 -2.90 -12.96
CA VAL A 124 8.02 -2.99 -13.16
C VAL A 124 7.60 -4.45 -13.10
N TRP A 125 6.60 -4.73 -12.28
CA TRP A 125 6.11 -6.05 -11.97
C TRP A 125 4.61 -6.10 -12.21
N THR A 126 4.11 -7.22 -12.72
CA THR A 126 2.68 -7.42 -12.95
C THR A 126 2.17 -8.69 -12.30
N GLN A 127 0.91 -8.64 -11.88
CA GLN A 127 0.18 -9.79 -11.38
C GLN A 127 -1.27 -9.73 -11.87
N GLU A 128 -1.80 -10.88 -12.28
CA GLU A 128 -3.22 -11.05 -12.59
C GLU A 128 -3.90 -11.77 -11.45
N ASN A 129 -4.71 -11.05 -10.67
CA ASN A 129 -5.49 -11.64 -9.60
C ASN A 129 -6.70 -10.73 -9.25
N THR A 130 -7.90 -11.14 -9.69
CA THR A 130 -9.14 -10.33 -9.63
C THR A 130 -8.92 -8.94 -10.25
N GLY A 131 -8.49 -8.92 -11.51
CA GLY A 131 -7.98 -7.74 -12.19
C GLY A 131 -6.47 -7.77 -12.42
N THR A 132 -5.95 -6.71 -13.03
CA THR A 132 -4.51 -6.57 -13.36
C THR A 132 -3.88 -5.57 -12.41
N ARG A 133 -2.71 -5.93 -11.86
CA ARG A 133 -1.93 -5.08 -10.97
C ARG A 133 -0.57 -4.86 -11.56
N THR A 134 -0.15 -3.61 -11.66
CA THR A 134 1.19 -3.24 -12.08
C THR A 134 1.86 -2.48 -10.95
N LEU A 135 2.95 -3.02 -10.43
CA LEU A 135 3.78 -2.43 -9.39
C LEU A 135 5.07 -1.90 -10.02
N THR A 136 5.32 -0.61 -9.88
CA THR A 136 6.57 0.04 -10.26
C THR A 136 7.35 0.35 -8.99
N VAL A 137 8.52 -0.27 -8.82
CA VAL A 137 9.42 -0.10 -7.67
C VAL A 137 10.58 0.79 -8.09
N ALA A 138 10.72 1.95 -7.45
CA ALA A 138 11.77 2.92 -7.72
C ALA A 138 12.95 2.79 -6.72
N PRO A 139 14.19 3.15 -7.12
CA PRO A 139 15.38 3.02 -6.28
C PRO A 139 15.41 3.95 -5.05
N ASP A 140 14.54 4.95 -4.99
CA ASP A 140 14.49 5.96 -3.92
C ASP A 140 13.62 5.55 -2.71
N GLY A 141 13.21 4.27 -2.65
CA GLY A 141 12.31 3.77 -1.61
C GLY A 141 10.84 4.11 -1.84
N THR A 142 10.48 4.60 -3.03
CA THR A 142 9.08 4.79 -3.45
C THR A 142 8.65 3.72 -4.45
N ALA A 143 7.34 3.47 -4.50
CA ALA A 143 6.72 2.59 -5.47
C ALA A 143 5.33 3.10 -5.83
N THR A 144 4.83 2.72 -7.00
CA THR A 144 3.47 3.02 -7.43
C THR A 144 2.79 1.72 -7.85
N MET A 145 1.57 1.48 -7.36
CA MET A 145 0.76 0.35 -7.75
C MET A 145 -0.48 0.82 -8.52
N HIS A 146 -0.60 0.42 -9.77
CA HIS A 146 -1.79 0.57 -10.57
C HIS A 146 -2.61 -0.70 -10.49
N VAL A 147 -3.88 -0.58 -10.10
CA VAL A 147 -4.81 -1.70 -10.01
C VAL A 147 -5.98 -1.41 -10.94
N ASN A 148 -6.15 -2.27 -11.95
CA ASN A 148 -7.32 -2.31 -12.80
C ASN A 148 -8.27 -3.37 -12.26
N PHE A 149 -9.43 -2.93 -11.78
CA PHE A 149 -10.43 -3.80 -11.20
C PHE A 149 -11.20 -4.55 -12.29
N ASP A 150 -11.62 -5.78 -11.99
CA ASP A 150 -12.57 -6.48 -12.85
C ASP A 150 -13.94 -5.78 -12.87
N TRP A 151 -14.79 -6.16 -13.82
CA TRP A 151 -16.06 -5.49 -14.05
C TRP A 151 -17.00 -5.50 -12.83
N LEU A 152 -16.98 -6.54 -12.01
CA LEU A 152 -17.82 -6.63 -10.80
C LEU A 152 -17.31 -5.69 -9.72
N THR A 153 -16.01 -5.68 -9.50
CA THR A 153 -15.34 -4.83 -8.51
C THR A 153 -15.42 -3.36 -8.94
N ALA A 154 -15.34 -3.09 -10.24
CA ALA A 154 -15.39 -1.76 -10.81
C ALA A 154 -16.72 -1.03 -10.56
N LEU A 155 -17.84 -1.76 -10.49
CA LEU A 155 -19.15 -1.20 -10.17
C LEU A 155 -19.21 -0.62 -8.74
N ALA A 156 -18.40 -1.16 -7.82
CA ALA A 156 -18.38 -0.72 -6.42
C ALA A 156 -17.27 0.30 -6.11
N MET A 157 -16.11 0.17 -6.76
CA MET A 157 -14.88 0.90 -6.38
C MET A 157 -14.34 1.83 -7.47
N GLY A 158 -14.97 1.88 -8.65
CA GLY A 158 -14.42 2.50 -9.85
C GLY A 158 -13.53 1.54 -10.63
N SER A 159 -13.19 1.88 -11.87
CA SER A 159 -12.46 0.99 -12.78
C SER A 159 -11.01 0.73 -12.36
N GLU A 160 -10.37 1.71 -11.74
CA GLU A 160 -8.96 1.66 -11.41
C GLU A 160 -8.63 2.44 -10.13
N VAL A 161 -7.49 2.12 -9.54
CA VAL A 161 -6.86 2.92 -8.51
C VAL A 161 -5.34 2.92 -8.71
N THR A 162 -4.73 4.08 -8.51
CA THR A 162 -3.27 4.24 -8.39
C THR A 162 -2.94 4.47 -6.93
N ILE A 163 -2.00 3.73 -6.38
CA ILE A 163 -1.57 3.81 -4.98
C ILE A 163 -0.09 4.20 -4.95
N ASP A 164 0.24 5.25 -4.23
CA ASP A 164 1.62 5.66 -3.97
C ASP A 164 2.10 5.00 -2.68
N ILE A 165 3.27 4.36 -2.73
CA ILE A 165 3.77 3.43 -1.72
C ILE A 165 5.20 3.82 -1.33
N ARG A 166 5.54 3.70 -0.05
CA ARG A 166 6.91 3.61 0.44
C ARG A 166 7.29 2.15 0.64
N TRP A 167 8.51 1.79 0.33
CA TRP A 167 8.98 0.42 0.48
C TRP A 167 10.38 0.34 1.08
N SER A 168 10.66 -0.79 1.73
CA SER A 168 11.97 -1.14 2.27
C SER A 168 12.14 -2.66 2.30
N ILE A 169 13.37 -3.14 2.18
CA ILE A 169 13.74 -4.54 2.43
C ILE A 169 14.74 -4.54 3.57
N ASP A 170 14.49 -5.41 4.57
CA ASP A 170 15.38 -5.66 5.71
C ASP A 170 15.25 -7.14 6.10
N ASP A 171 16.37 -7.86 6.15
CA ASP A 171 16.46 -9.30 6.38
C ASP A 171 15.50 -10.10 5.48
N ARG A 172 15.52 -9.81 4.16
CA ARG A 172 14.60 -10.36 3.15
C ARG A 172 13.10 -10.09 3.40
N VAL A 173 12.76 -9.21 4.34
CA VAL A 173 11.39 -8.81 4.62
C VAL A 173 11.09 -7.50 3.89
N LEU A 174 10.18 -7.58 2.92
CA LEU A 174 9.66 -6.45 2.19
C LEU A 174 8.50 -5.83 2.96
N THR A 175 8.63 -4.55 3.27
CA THR A 175 7.54 -3.72 3.79
C THR A 175 7.03 -2.80 2.69
N PHE A 176 5.72 -2.77 2.49
CA PHE A 176 5.02 -1.76 1.71
C PHE A 176 4.13 -0.92 2.63
N GLU A 177 4.22 0.40 2.52
CA GLU A 177 3.38 1.35 3.23
C GLU A 177 2.70 2.28 2.24
N SER A 178 1.39 2.18 2.13
CA SER A 178 0.58 3.02 1.25
C SER A 178 0.46 4.43 1.84
N VAL A 179 0.94 5.42 1.10
CA VAL A 179 0.98 6.82 1.53
C VAL A 179 -0.23 7.60 1.02
N SER A 180 -0.61 7.37 -0.24
CA SER A 180 -1.74 8.04 -0.89
C SER A 180 -2.30 7.18 -2.02
N GLY A 181 -3.46 7.57 -2.55
CA GLY A 181 -4.00 6.93 -3.74
C GLY A 181 -5.08 7.76 -4.44
N ARG A 182 -5.31 7.40 -5.70
CA ARG A 182 -6.19 8.11 -6.64
C ARG A 182 -7.06 7.09 -7.37
N PRO A 183 -8.40 7.22 -7.35
CA PRO A 183 -9.19 8.22 -6.62
C PRO A 183 -9.08 8.07 -5.09
N GLU A 184 -9.12 9.19 -4.37
CA GLU A 184 -8.94 9.20 -2.90
C GLU A 184 -10.04 8.40 -2.17
N ALA A 185 -11.29 8.50 -2.62
CA ALA A 185 -12.41 7.76 -2.04
C ALA A 185 -12.21 6.24 -2.14
N THR A 186 -11.74 5.78 -3.30
CA THR A 186 -11.40 4.37 -3.55
C THR A 186 -10.22 3.95 -2.68
N PHE A 187 -9.16 4.75 -2.63
CA PHE A 187 -7.99 4.50 -1.79
C PHE A 187 -8.37 4.36 -0.30
N LYS A 188 -9.15 5.30 0.24
CA LYS A 188 -9.62 5.27 1.63
C LYS A 188 -10.46 4.03 1.93
N THR A 189 -11.28 3.60 0.97
CA THR A 189 -12.07 2.37 1.10
C THR A 189 -11.17 1.14 1.17
N ILE A 190 -10.13 1.08 0.35
CA ILE A 190 -9.14 -0.01 0.35
C ILE A 190 -8.36 -0.01 1.68
N THR A 191 -7.80 1.12 2.09
CA THR A 191 -6.98 1.18 3.32
C THR A 191 -7.79 0.91 4.59
N ASN A 192 -9.06 1.33 4.65
CA ASN A 192 -9.94 0.98 5.78
C ASN A 192 -10.22 -0.52 5.88
N ASN A 193 -10.30 -1.21 4.73
CA ASN A 193 -10.63 -2.64 4.70
C ASN A 193 -9.41 -3.55 4.84
N TYR A 194 -8.23 -3.09 4.40
CA TYR A 194 -7.03 -3.94 4.27
C TYR A 194 -5.80 -3.40 4.99
N GLY A 195 -5.88 -2.22 5.60
CA GLY A 195 -4.74 -1.52 6.20
C GLY A 195 -3.89 -0.78 5.17
N SER A 196 -2.99 0.06 5.67
CA SER A 196 -2.02 0.82 4.87
C SER A 196 -0.65 0.15 4.79
N ARG A 197 -0.36 -0.83 5.66
CA ARG A 197 0.95 -1.47 5.78
C ARG A 197 0.87 -2.96 5.47
N MET A 198 1.80 -3.45 4.67
CA MET A 198 1.93 -4.84 4.29
C MET A 198 3.37 -5.30 4.49
N VAL A 199 3.55 -6.44 5.17
CA VAL A 199 4.86 -7.04 5.45
C VAL A 199 4.90 -8.43 4.82
N ARG A 200 5.91 -8.70 3.99
CA ARG A 200 6.05 -9.94 3.20
C ARG A 200 7.48 -10.46 3.26
N GLU A 201 7.63 -11.77 3.33
CA GLU A 201 8.91 -12.43 3.11
C GLU A 201 9.16 -12.56 1.60
N ILE A 202 10.36 -12.21 1.14
CA ILE A 202 10.80 -12.48 -0.23
C ILE A 202 11.26 -13.94 -0.30
N THR A 203 10.42 -14.82 -0.83
CA THR A 203 10.76 -16.25 -0.98
C THR A 203 11.55 -16.52 -2.25
N LYS A 204 11.30 -15.74 -3.31
CA LYS A 204 12.06 -15.80 -4.56
C LYS A 204 12.06 -14.45 -5.27
N LEU A 205 13.22 -14.04 -5.76
CA LEU A 205 13.38 -12.81 -6.54
C LEU A 205 14.49 -13.03 -7.57
N ASP A 206 14.13 -12.96 -8.84
CA ASP A 206 15.04 -13.06 -9.99
C ASP A 206 14.66 -12.05 -11.09
N GLU A 207 15.30 -12.13 -12.26
CA GLU A 207 15.07 -11.20 -13.38
C GLU A 207 13.62 -11.23 -13.90
N SER A 208 12.89 -12.33 -13.69
CA SER A 208 11.56 -12.55 -14.28
C SER A 208 10.45 -12.70 -13.25
N LEU A 209 10.79 -13.07 -12.02
CA LEU A 209 9.84 -13.54 -11.01
C LEU A 209 10.11 -12.89 -9.66
N PHE A 210 9.03 -12.45 -9.00
CA PHE A 210 9.06 -11.92 -7.65
C PHE A 210 7.93 -12.56 -6.83
N VAL A 211 8.32 -13.44 -5.90
CA VAL A 211 7.41 -14.22 -5.05
C VAL A 211 7.49 -13.69 -3.62
N LEU A 212 6.32 -13.30 -3.12
CA LEU A 212 6.13 -12.69 -1.81
C LEU A 212 5.21 -13.55 -0.96
N LYS A 213 5.65 -13.92 0.24
CA LYS A 213 4.84 -14.70 1.19
C LYS A 213 4.33 -13.83 2.33
N SER A 214 3.04 -13.91 2.65
CA SER A 214 2.48 -13.28 3.86
C SER A 214 3.12 -13.90 5.09
N LEU A 215 3.67 -13.07 5.98
CA LEU A 215 4.09 -13.56 7.30
C LEU A 215 2.90 -13.94 8.18
N THR A 216 1.72 -13.36 7.93
CA THR A 216 0.51 -13.61 8.74
C THR A 216 -0.29 -14.81 8.22
N SER A 217 -0.64 -14.83 6.93
CA SER A 217 -1.44 -15.94 6.37
C SER A 217 -0.63 -17.06 5.72
N GLY A 218 0.68 -16.88 5.54
CA GLY A 218 1.51 -17.82 4.79
C GLY A 218 1.24 -17.87 3.28
N LYS A 219 0.32 -17.06 2.75
CA LYS A 219 -0.06 -17.08 1.33
C LYS A 219 0.97 -16.39 0.45
N GLU A 220 1.22 -16.99 -0.71
CA GLU A 220 2.13 -16.45 -1.70
C GLU A 220 1.42 -15.56 -2.72
N SER A 221 2.15 -14.54 -3.18
CA SER A 221 1.81 -13.68 -4.29
C SER A 221 2.94 -13.75 -5.30
N VAL A 222 2.61 -14.06 -6.55
CA VAL A 222 3.57 -14.20 -7.64
C VAL A 222 3.42 -13.02 -8.58
N TRP A 223 4.54 -12.34 -8.84
CA TRP A 223 4.63 -11.23 -9.76
C TRP A 223 5.64 -11.53 -10.86
N TYR A 224 5.34 -11.05 -12.06
CA TYR A 224 6.17 -11.24 -13.26
C TYR A 224 6.77 -9.91 -13.69
N ARG A 225 8.05 -9.90 -14.04
CA ARG A 225 8.69 -8.67 -14.53
C ARG A 225 8.06 -8.28 -15.87
N VAL A 226 7.68 -7.02 -16.00
CA VAL A 226 7.28 -6.46 -17.30
C VAL A 226 8.56 -6.10 -18.03
N SER A 227 8.90 -6.87 -19.07
CA SER A 227 10.02 -6.54 -19.95
C SER A 227 9.75 -5.19 -20.59
N SER A 228 10.67 -4.22 -20.42
CA SER A 228 10.64 -3.01 -21.23
C SER A 228 10.70 -3.42 -22.70
N PRO A 229 9.82 -2.91 -23.59
CA PRO A 229 9.86 -3.23 -25.02
C PRO A 229 11.14 -2.75 -25.74
N SER A 230 12.08 -2.14 -25.02
CA SER A 230 13.35 -1.62 -25.54
C SER A 230 14.42 -2.70 -25.66
N ALA A 231 14.17 -3.74 -26.45
CA ALA A 231 15.22 -4.58 -27.03
C ALA A 231 14.80 -5.28 -28.33
N SER A 232 13.73 -4.84 -29.00
CA SER A 232 13.60 -5.09 -30.45
C SER A 232 14.50 -4.11 -31.21
N THR A 233 15.81 -4.17 -30.96
CA THR A 233 16.84 -3.69 -31.89
C THR A 233 16.96 -4.73 -33.00
N GLY A 234 15.87 -4.90 -33.75
CA GLY A 234 15.88 -5.48 -35.08
C GLY A 234 15.92 -4.32 -36.05
N SER A 235 17.11 -3.75 -36.25
CA SER A 235 17.41 -2.93 -37.41
C SER A 235 17.30 -3.81 -38.66
N ASP A 236 16.08 -4.09 -39.10
CA ASP A 236 15.86 -4.40 -40.50
C ASP A 236 16.01 -3.08 -41.26
N PRO A 237 17.03 -2.91 -42.12
CA PRO A 237 17.12 -1.73 -42.94
C PRO A 237 15.85 -1.67 -43.80
N VAL A 238 15.09 -0.59 -43.66
CA VAL A 238 13.98 -0.28 -44.56
C VAL A 238 14.51 -0.42 -45.99
N PRO A 239 14.02 -1.36 -46.81
CA PRO A 239 14.44 -1.45 -48.19
C PRO A 239 14.06 -0.13 -48.86
N LEU A 240 15.07 0.60 -49.34
CA LEU A 240 14.86 1.82 -50.12
C LEU A 240 13.88 1.49 -51.26
N PRO A 241 12.85 2.32 -51.48
CA PRO A 241 11.98 2.13 -52.64
C PRO A 241 12.85 2.21 -53.91
N PRO A 242 12.65 1.33 -54.90
CA PRO A 242 13.40 1.39 -56.14
C PRO A 242 13.20 2.77 -56.77
N ALA A 243 14.31 3.43 -57.11
CA ALA A 243 14.31 4.72 -57.78
C ALA A 243 13.40 4.65 -59.01
N SER A 244 12.37 5.50 -59.05
CA SER A 244 11.50 5.65 -60.20
C SER A 244 12.33 6.03 -61.43
N VAL A 245 12.57 5.06 -62.31
CA VAL A 245 13.09 5.29 -63.66
C VAL A 245 12.00 6.05 -64.42
N ASN A 246 12.24 7.34 -64.60
CA ASN A 246 11.46 8.19 -65.48
C ASN A 246 11.84 7.85 -66.92
N SER A 247 11.19 6.84 -67.50
CA SER A 247 11.26 6.59 -68.94
C SER A 247 10.45 7.66 -69.66
N GLY A 248 11.12 8.76 -70.01
CA GLY A 248 10.70 9.60 -71.11
C GLY A 248 10.56 8.75 -72.37
N ARG A 249 9.41 8.83 -73.02
CA ARG A 249 9.23 8.36 -74.39
C ARG A 249 8.69 9.52 -75.22
N GLU A 250 9.35 9.63 -76.35
CA GLU A 250 9.25 10.59 -77.45
C GLU A 250 7.88 10.57 -78.15
#